data_AF-A0A7C1U1P6-F1
#
_entry.id   AF-A0A7C1U1P6-F1
#
_cell.length_a   1.000
_cell.length_b   1.000
_cell.length_c   1.000
_cell.angle_alpha   90.00
_cell.angle_beta   90.00
_cell.angle_gamma   90.00
#
_symmetry.space_group_name_H-M   'P 1'
#
loop_
_entity.id
_entity.type
_entity.pdbx_description
1 polymer ?
#
loop_
_entity_poly.entity_id
_entity_poly.type
_entity_poly.pdbx_seq_one_letter_code
_entity_poly.pdbx_strand_id
1 'polypeptide(L)'
;MSLGTLSHLENWNGKRQNQMNEDIRDEGYKAFIDAVVKSLDASRHSLVCSIEHALKTTPCPYNVGTEEYNDWMEGFNPSRQKRSMRKVVCAACRNRKTGDIIAGVRHWDEIMRAQVGDDVDGAEWEQGFLDNKRRFMTRTEAWGVAERAHQIIHRCGGDTTNGGTLYSENLY
;
A
#
# COMPACT_ATOMS: atom_id res chain seq x y z
N MET A 1 8.14 29.23 -17.66
CA MET A 1 7.42 28.50 -16.60
C MET A 1 8.45 27.69 -15.83
N SER A 2 8.51 27.85 -14.50
CA SER A 2 9.56 27.28 -13.66
C SER A 2 9.39 25.77 -13.50
N LEU A 3 10.49 25.01 -13.53
CA LEU A 3 10.53 23.56 -13.26
C LEU A 3 9.92 23.19 -11.89
N GLY A 4 9.85 24.14 -10.95
CA GLY A 4 9.26 23.93 -9.62
C GLY A 4 7.73 23.82 -9.59
N THR A 5 7.01 24.39 -10.57
CA THR A 5 5.54 24.29 -10.61
C THR A 5 5.05 22.96 -11.20
N LEU A 6 5.82 22.35 -12.10
CA LEU A 6 5.47 21.05 -12.70
C LEU A 6 5.59 19.90 -11.69
N SER A 7 6.66 19.86 -10.90
CA SER A 7 6.84 18.81 -9.89
C SER A 7 5.81 18.88 -8.75
N HIS A 8 5.38 20.09 -8.37
CA HIS A 8 4.29 20.27 -7.40
C HIS A 8 2.93 19.81 -7.94
N LEU A 9 2.65 20.08 -9.22
CA LEU A 9 1.42 19.65 -9.88
C LEU A 9 1.38 18.13 -10.10
N GLU A 10 2.50 17.50 -10.47
CA GLU A 10 2.61 16.04 -10.59
C GLU A 10 2.43 15.33 -9.24
N ASN A 11 3.03 15.87 -8.16
CA ASN A 11 2.85 15.34 -6.80
C ASN A 11 1.41 15.51 -6.30
N TRP A 12 0.76 16.63 -6.63
CA TRP A 12 -0.62 16.88 -6.26
C TRP A 12 -1.61 15.99 -7.03
N ASN A 13 -1.42 15.83 -8.34
CA ASN A 13 -2.21 14.92 -9.17
C ASN A 13 -2.04 13.46 -8.71
N GLY A 14 -0.81 13.02 -8.40
CA GLY A 14 -0.57 11.69 -7.86
C GLY A 14 -1.22 11.45 -6.50
N LYS A 15 -1.22 12.44 -5.59
CA LYS A 15 -1.96 12.36 -4.31
C LYS A 15 -3.46 12.28 -4.52
N ARG A 16 -4.01 13.06 -5.44
CA ARG A 16 -5.44 13.08 -5.76
C ARG A 16 -5.91 11.77 -6.37
N GLN A 17 -5.11 11.21 -7.27
CA GLN A 17 -5.39 9.92 -7.90
C GLN A 17 -5.29 8.78 -6.89
N ASN A 18 -4.29 8.80 -6.00
CA ASN A 18 -4.24 7.84 -4.89
C ASN A 18 -5.46 7.90 -3.98
N GLN A 19 -5.92 9.10 -3.61
CA GLN A 19 -7.13 9.27 -2.80
C GLN A 19 -8.37 8.73 -3.53
N MET A 20 -8.53 9.09 -4.81
CA MET A 20 -9.66 8.63 -5.63
C MET A 20 -9.68 7.09 -5.74
N ASN A 21 -8.52 6.45 -5.90
CA ASN A 21 -8.44 5.00 -5.93
C ASN A 21 -8.78 4.35 -4.57
N GLU A 22 -8.44 5.00 -3.44
CA GLU A 22 -8.86 4.55 -2.10
C GLU A 22 -10.38 4.69 -1.92
N ASP A 23 -10.97 5.79 -2.37
CA ASP A 23 -12.42 6.03 -2.28
C ASP A 23 -13.21 4.96 -3.08
N ILE A 24 -12.71 4.57 -4.26
CA ILE A 24 -13.31 3.54 -5.10
C ILE A 24 -13.23 2.15 -4.43
N ARG A 25 -12.11 1.83 -3.76
CA ARG A 25 -11.98 0.58 -2.98
C ARG A 25 -12.95 0.57 -1.80
N ASP A 26 -13.10 1.70 -1.10
CA ASP A 26 -14.05 1.84 0.00
C ASP A 26 -15.50 1.68 -0.48
N GLU A 27 -15.83 2.20 -1.67
CA GLU A 27 -17.13 1.98 -2.31
C GLU A 27 -17.37 0.50 -2.60
N GLY A 28 -16.37 -0.21 -3.16
CA GLY A 28 -16.42 -1.65 -3.37
C GLY A 28 -16.66 -2.43 -2.08
N TYR A 29 -15.94 -2.09 -1.01
CA TYR A 29 -16.10 -2.74 0.29
C TYR A 29 -17.50 -2.52 0.89
N LYS A 30 -18.02 -1.29 0.83
CA LYS A 30 -19.39 -0.98 1.30
C LYS A 30 -20.44 -1.76 0.51
N ALA A 31 -20.30 -1.81 -0.82
CA ALA A 31 -21.21 -2.58 -1.67
C ALA A 31 -21.21 -4.07 -1.32
N PHE A 32 -20.05 -4.64 -0.97
CA PHE A 32 -19.93 -6.01 -0.51
C PHE A 32 -20.69 -6.24 0.80
N ILE A 33 -20.46 -5.40 1.82
CA ILE A 33 -21.14 -5.51 3.12
C ILE A 33 -22.65 -5.40 2.95
N ASP A 34 -23.13 -4.42 2.19
CA ASP A 34 -24.55 -4.22 1.92
C ASP A 34 -25.18 -5.43 1.23
N ALA A 35 -24.48 -6.03 0.26
CA ALA A 35 -24.94 -7.21 -0.45
C ALA A 35 -25.02 -8.45 0.46
N VAL A 36 -24.02 -8.64 1.34
CA VAL A 36 -24.01 -9.74 2.32
C VAL A 36 -25.16 -9.58 3.32
N VAL A 37 -25.36 -8.37 3.86
CA VAL A 37 -26.46 -8.08 4.81
C VAL A 37 -27.82 -8.32 4.15
N LYS A 38 -28.05 -7.79 2.95
CA LYS A 38 -29.29 -8.02 2.20
C LYS A 38 -29.55 -9.50 1.94
N SER A 39 -28.51 -10.26 1.59
CA SER A 39 -28.64 -11.70 1.38
C SER A 39 -29.00 -12.43 2.68
N LEU A 40 -28.38 -12.08 3.81
CA LEU A 40 -28.70 -12.65 5.11
C LEU A 40 -30.17 -12.43 5.49
N ASP A 41 -30.66 -11.21 5.27
CA ASP A 41 -32.04 -10.84 5.59
C ASP A 41 -33.07 -11.51 4.68
N ALA A 42 -32.76 -11.67 3.40
CA ALA A 42 -33.72 -12.13 2.40
C ALA A 42 -33.97 -13.65 2.39
N SER A 43 -33.05 -14.46 2.90
CA SER A 43 -33.01 -15.89 2.53
C SER A 43 -32.70 -16.88 3.66
N ARG A 44 -32.49 -16.42 4.91
CA ARG A 44 -31.96 -17.26 6.02
C ARG A 44 -30.69 -18.03 5.62
N HIS A 45 -29.93 -17.52 4.65
CA HIS A 45 -28.67 -18.11 4.25
C HIS A 45 -27.69 -18.14 5.42
N SER A 46 -26.86 -19.18 5.46
CA SER A 46 -25.64 -19.12 6.26
C SER A 46 -24.76 -17.97 5.76
N LEU A 47 -23.88 -17.44 6.62
CA LEU A 47 -22.94 -16.39 6.25
C LEU A 47 -22.15 -16.72 4.96
N VAL A 48 -21.74 -17.98 4.81
CA VAL A 48 -21.00 -18.45 3.63
C VAL A 48 -21.85 -18.36 2.36
N CYS A 49 -23.09 -18.83 2.40
CA CYS A 49 -24.00 -18.75 1.26
C CYS A 49 -24.30 -17.29 0.87
N SER A 50 -24.41 -16.39 1.85
CA SER A 50 -24.62 -14.96 1.59
C SER A 50 -23.42 -14.28 0.95
N ILE A 51 -22.20 -14.65 1.36
CA ILE A 51 -20.97 -14.17 0.73
C ILE A 51 -20.88 -14.64 -0.73
N GLU A 52 -21.13 -15.92 -0.99
CA GLU A 52 -21.10 -16.45 -2.35
C GLU A 52 -22.17 -15.83 -3.24
N HIS A 53 -23.36 -15.58 -2.69
CA HIS A 53 -24.44 -14.92 -3.41
C HIS A 53 -24.04 -13.48 -3.77
N ALA A 54 -23.58 -12.68 -2.81
CA ALA A 54 -23.12 -11.31 -3.02
C ALA A 54 -22.05 -11.24 -4.13
N LEU A 55 -21.02 -12.09 -4.06
CA LEU A 55 -19.94 -12.13 -5.05
C LEU A 55 -20.42 -12.47 -6.48
N LYS A 56 -21.55 -13.17 -6.63
CA LYS A 56 -22.12 -13.56 -7.92
C LYS A 56 -23.11 -12.55 -8.48
N THR A 57 -23.81 -11.81 -7.62
CA THR A 57 -24.99 -11.04 -8.04
C THR A 57 -24.83 -9.53 -8.00
N THR A 58 -23.86 -9.00 -7.26
CA THR A 58 -23.63 -7.55 -7.22
C THR A 58 -22.83 -7.10 -8.45
N PRO A 59 -23.39 -6.25 -9.33
CA PRO A 59 -22.66 -5.72 -10.47
C PRO A 59 -21.65 -4.64 -10.02
N CYS A 60 -20.47 -4.63 -10.63
CA CYS A 60 -19.53 -3.52 -10.53
C CYS A 60 -20.06 -2.33 -11.35
N PRO A 61 -20.06 -1.09 -10.83
CA PRO A 61 -20.54 0.09 -11.55
C PRO A 61 -19.56 0.58 -12.63
N TYR A 62 -18.33 0.06 -12.66
CA TYR A 62 -17.29 0.48 -13.61
C TYR A 62 -17.12 -0.51 -14.76
N ASN A 63 -16.60 -0.01 -15.89
CA ASN A 63 -16.37 -0.80 -17.08
C ASN A 63 -15.23 -1.81 -16.88
N VAL A 64 -15.45 -3.06 -17.28
CA VAL A 64 -14.43 -4.12 -17.20
C VAL A 64 -13.16 -3.68 -17.93
N GLY A 65 -12.03 -3.79 -17.24
CA GLY A 65 -10.70 -3.49 -17.78
C GLY A 65 -10.17 -2.09 -17.46
N THR A 66 -10.95 -1.22 -16.80
CA THR A 66 -10.43 0.07 -16.32
C THR A 66 -9.74 -0.05 -14.95
N GLU A 67 -8.99 0.98 -14.56
CA GLU A 67 -8.34 1.03 -13.24
C GLU A 67 -9.38 1.07 -12.12
N GLU A 68 -10.45 1.84 -12.29
CA GLU A 68 -11.57 1.96 -11.37
C GLU A 68 -12.30 0.62 -11.17
N TYR A 69 -12.47 -0.16 -12.24
CA TYR A 69 -13.02 -1.51 -12.13
C TYR A 69 -12.13 -2.41 -11.27
N ASN A 70 -10.81 -2.33 -11.45
CA ASN A 70 -9.89 -3.13 -10.66
C ASN A 70 -9.90 -2.68 -9.20
N ASP A 71 -9.83 -1.38 -8.92
CA ASP A 71 -9.89 -0.83 -7.56
C ASP A 71 -11.22 -1.17 -6.86
N TRP A 72 -12.36 -1.06 -7.55
CA TRP A 72 -13.65 -1.43 -6.96
C TRP A 72 -13.73 -2.93 -6.68
N MET A 73 -13.25 -3.78 -7.61
CA MET A 73 -13.21 -5.23 -7.42
C MET A 73 -12.22 -5.67 -6.32
N GLU A 74 -11.16 -4.90 -6.06
CA GLU A 74 -10.27 -5.11 -4.93
C GLU A 74 -10.98 -4.86 -3.59
N GLY A 75 -11.81 -3.81 -3.52
CA GLY A 75 -12.65 -3.53 -2.35
C GLY A 75 -13.80 -4.53 -2.17
N PHE A 76 -14.48 -4.86 -3.27
CA PHE A 76 -15.68 -5.70 -3.28
C PHE A 76 -15.40 -7.17 -3.02
N ASN A 77 -14.23 -7.68 -3.40
CA ASN A 77 -13.85 -9.07 -3.17
C ASN A 77 -12.67 -9.16 -2.19
N PRO A 78 -12.91 -9.43 -0.89
CA PRO A 78 -11.87 -9.51 0.13
C PRO A 78 -10.78 -10.55 -0.19
N SER A 79 -11.14 -11.61 -0.94
CA SER A 79 -10.17 -12.64 -1.37
C SER A 79 -9.26 -12.15 -2.49
N ARG A 80 -9.73 -11.25 -3.37
CA ARG A 80 -8.90 -10.54 -4.35
C ARG A 80 -8.00 -9.51 -3.68
N GLN A 81 -8.52 -8.79 -2.68
CA GLN A 81 -7.78 -7.83 -1.87
C GLN A 81 -6.47 -8.44 -1.37
N LYS A 82 -6.51 -9.67 -0.81
CA LYS A 82 -5.34 -10.37 -0.28
C LYS A 82 -4.21 -10.62 -1.30
N ARG A 83 -4.52 -10.66 -2.61
CA ARG A 83 -3.56 -10.92 -3.69
C ARG A 83 -2.94 -9.66 -4.29
N SER A 84 -3.61 -8.51 -4.20
CA SER A 84 -3.14 -7.26 -4.82
C SER A 84 -2.74 -6.17 -3.82
N MET A 85 -3.00 -6.36 -2.53
CA MET A 85 -2.57 -5.42 -1.49
C MET A 85 -1.08 -5.12 -1.61
N ARG A 86 -0.77 -3.82 -1.67
CA ARG A 86 0.60 -3.32 -1.61
C ARG A 86 1.18 -3.71 -0.25
N LYS A 87 2.38 -4.29 -0.23
CA LYS A 87 3.05 -4.72 0.99
C LYS A 87 4.46 -4.19 1.04
N VAL A 88 4.93 -3.84 2.23
CA VAL A 88 6.35 -3.64 2.52
C VAL A 88 7.05 -5.00 2.41
N VAL A 89 8.14 -5.06 1.64
CA VAL A 89 8.90 -6.29 1.38
C VAL A 89 10.20 -6.30 2.14
N CYS A 90 11.00 -5.25 2.04
CA CYS A 90 12.31 -5.16 2.70
C CYS A 90 12.73 -3.71 2.95
N ALA A 91 13.70 -3.54 3.85
CA ALA A 91 14.35 -2.26 4.07
C ALA A 91 15.19 -1.89 2.84
N ALA A 92 15.24 -0.60 2.54
CA ALA A 92 16.01 -0.09 1.41
C ALA A 92 16.63 1.27 1.73
N CYS A 93 17.75 1.56 1.07
CA CYS A 93 18.36 2.87 1.04
C CYS A 93 18.42 3.35 -0.42
N ARG A 94 18.06 4.61 -0.68
CA ARG A 94 18.15 5.23 -1.99
C ARG A 94 19.19 6.34 -1.99
N ASN A 95 20.17 6.28 -2.88
CA ASN A 95 21.14 7.36 -3.04
C ASN A 95 20.43 8.62 -3.56
N ARG A 96 20.54 9.74 -2.86
CA ARG A 96 19.84 10.98 -3.21
C ARG A 96 20.36 11.63 -4.51
N LYS A 97 21.60 11.32 -4.92
CA LYS A 97 22.25 11.88 -6.12
C LYS A 97 22.01 11.01 -7.34
N THR A 98 22.24 9.70 -7.23
CA THR A 98 22.16 8.77 -8.38
C THR A 98 20.79 8.12 -8.54
N GLY A 99 20.02 8.01 -7.46
CA GLY A 99 18.76 7.27 -7.43
C GLY A 99 18.94 5.75 -7.26
N ASP A 100 20.17 5.26 -7.12
CA ASP A 100 20.45 3.84 -6.90
C ASP A 100 19.78 3.35 -5.62
N ILE A 101 19.26 2.13 -5.66
CA ILE A 101 18.57 1.51 -4.52
C ILE A 101 19.33 0.26 -4.11
N ILE A 102 19.61 0.18 -2.81
CA ILE A 102 20.16 -1.01 -2.16
C ILE A 102 19.15 -1.55 -1.15
N ALA A 103 19.11 -2.87 -1.00
CA ALA A 103 18.10 -3.56 -0.20
C ALA A 103 18.75 -4.44 0.89
N GLY A 104 18.05 -4.61 2.01
CA GLY A 104 18.49 -5.44 3.13
C GLY A 104 17.34 -5.85 4.03
N VAL A 105 17.61 -6.71 5.01
CA VAL A 105 16.64 -7.13 6.03
C VAL A 105 16.28 -5.95 6.93
N ARG A 106 17.28 -5.15 7.31
CA ARG A 106 17.14 -3.88 8.02
C ARG A 106 18.08 -2.84 7.40
N HIS A 107 17.87 -1.56 7.71
CA HIS A 107 18.74 -0.48 7.21
C HIS A 107 20.19 -0.72 7.63
N TRP A 108 21.09 -0.70 6.66
CA TRP A 108 22.52 -0.93 6.86
C TRP A 108 22.85 -2.25 7.56
N ASP A 109 22.13 -3.33 7.27
CA ASP A 109 22.63 -4.67 7.61
C ASP A 109 23.83 -5.06 6.74
N GLU A 110 24.41 -6.23 7.02
CA GLU A 110 25.56 -6.75 6.28
C GLU A 110 25.24 -6.98 4.79
N ILE A 111 24.02 -7.41 4.47
CA ILE A 111 23.55 -7.63 3.10
C ILE A 111 23.52 -6.31 2.32
N MET A 112 23.01 -5.24 2.93
CA MET A 112 22.94 -3.92 2.33
C MET A 112 24.34 -3.30 2.19
N ARG A 113 25.20 -3.40 3.22
CA ARG A 113 26.57 -2.87 3.17
C ARG A 113 27.41 -3.52 2.08
N ALA A 114 27.25 -4.83 1.87
CA ALA A 114 27.97 -5.57 0.84
C ALA A 114 27.71 -5.05 -0.59
N GLN A 115 26.64 -4.27 -0.82
CA GLN A 115 26.31 -3.70 -2.14
C GLN A 115 27.06 -2.40 -2.47
N VAL A 116 27.57 -1.69 -1.46
CA VAL A 116 28.11 -0.32 -1.62
C VAL A 116 29.56 -0.16 -1.17
N GLY A 117 30.15 -1.18 -0.53
CA GLY A 117 31.53 -1.14 -0.04
C GLY A 117 31.69 -0.30 1.24
N ASP A 118 32.93 -0.09 1.68
CA ASP A 118 33.24 0.49 3.00
C ASP A 118 33.23 2.03 3.04
N ASP A 119 33.36 2.71 1.89
CA ASP A 119 33.54 4.17 1.77
C ASP A 119 32.22 4.92 1.46
N VAL A 120 31.17 4.62 2.22
CA VAL A 120 29.83 5.15 1.92
C VAL A 120 29.42 6.18 2.97
N ASP A 121 29.27 7.44 2.53
CA ASP A 121 28.66 8.46 3.36
C ASP A 121 27.15 8.18 3.49
N GLY A 122 26.75 7.66 4.65
CA GLY A 122 25.36 7.35 4.96
C GLY A 122 24.41 8.55 4.89
N ALA A 123 24.91 9.79 4.92
CA ALA A 123 24.09 11.00 4.77
C ALA A 123 23.54 11.16 3.34
N GLU A 124 24.22 10.59 2.34
CA GLU A 124 23.79 10.64 0.93
C GLU A 124 22.65 9.66 0.63
N TRP A 125 22.33 8.76 1.57
CA TRP A 125 21.37 7.69 1.38
C TRP A 125 20.10 7.92 2.21
N GLU A 126 18.97 7.99 1.51
CA GLU A 126 17.65 8.08 2.11
C GLU A 126 17.15 6.70 2.52
N GLN A 127 16.83 6.55 3.81
CA GLN A 127 16.28 5.31 4.35
C GLN A 127 14.78 5.19 4.04
N GLY A 128 14.38 4.01 3.59
CA GLY A 128 13.01 3.70 3.19
C GLY A 128 12.78 2.20 3.07
N PHE A 129 11.81 1.81 2.27
CA PHE A 129 11.44 0.41 2.06
C PHE A 129 11.07 0.15 0.60
N LEU A 130 11.20 -1.09 0.16
CA LEU A 130 10.64 -1.54 -1.11
C LEU A 130 9.29 -2.20 -0.91
N ASP A 131 8.38 -1.97 -1.86
CA ASP A 131 7.10 -2.68 -1.93
C ASP A 131 7.14 -3.91 -2.87
N ASN A 132 6.07 -4.70 -2.84
CA ASN A 132 5.84 -5.82 -3.77
C ASN A 132 5.67 -5.41 -5.24
N LYS A 133 5.65 -4.11 -5.55
CA LYS A 133 5.64 -3.54 -6.91
C LYS A 133 7.01 -2.97 -7.30
N ARG A 134 8.08 -3.25 -6.53
CA ARG A 134 9.46 -2.80 -6.74
C ARG A 134 9.64 -1.27 -6.69
N ARG A 135 8.79 -0.57 -5.93
CA ARG A 135 8.87 0.88 -5.74
C ARG A 135 9.48 1.20 -4.39
N PHE A 136 10.42 2.14 -4.39
CA PHE A 136 10.94 2.75 -3.16
C PHE A 136 9.84 3.60 -2.50
N MET A 137 9.75 3.47 -1.19
CA MET A 137 8.87 4.24 -0.32
C MET A 137 9.71 4.88 0.78
N THR A 138 9.46 6.15 1.05
CA THR A 138 9.95 6.78 2.27
C THR A 138 9.35 6.09 3.50
N ARG A 139 9.96 6.27 4.68
CA ARG A 139 9.45 5.65 5.92
C ARG A 139 8.00 6.02 6.25
N THR A 140 7.58 7.24 5.93
CA THR A 140 6.19 7.70 6.14
C THR A 140 5.22 7.07 5.15
N GLU A 141 5.58 6.95 3.87
CA GLU A 141 4.75 6.23 2.89
C GLU A 141 4.64 4.74 3.23
N ALA A 142 5.76 4.14 3.64
CA ALA A 142 5.82 2.74 4.02
C ALA A 142 4.95 2.45 5.26
N TRP A 143 4.85 3.39 6.21
CA TRP A 143 3.95 3.28 7.37
C TRP A 143 2.51 3.02 6.96
N GLY A 144 1.95 3.89 6.10
CA GLY A 144 0.57 3.75 5.65
C GLY A 144 0.33 2.45 4.88
N VAL A 145 1.33 1.99 4.11
CA VAL A 145 1.25 0.68 3.43
C VAL A 145 1.27 -0.47 4.44
N ALA A 146 2.19 -0.46 5.40
CA ALA A 146 2.31 -1.51 6.41
C ALA A 146 1.07 -1.58 7.32
N GLU A 147 0.51 -0.43 7.70
CA GLU A 147 -0.70 -0.35 8.52
C GLU A 147 -1.92 -0.97 7.79
N ARG A 148 -2.18 -0.55 6.55
CA ARG A 148 -3.27 -1.12 5.72
C ARG A 148 -3.06 -2.59 5.40
N ALA A 149 -1.81 -3.02 5.25
CA ALA A 149 -1.47 -4.42 5.00
C ALA A 149 -1.39 -5.27 6.28
N HIS A 150 -1.64 -4.68 7.46
CA HIS A 150 -1.51 -5.33 8.77
C HIS A 150 -0.14 -5.99 8.99
N GLN A 151 0.94 -5.34 8.55
CA GLN A 151 2.31 -5.81 8.70
C GLN A 151 3.01 -5.27 9.96
N ILE A 152 2.40 -4.34 10.69
CA ILE A 152 2.95 -3.80 11.94
C ILE A 152 2.70 -4.80 13.06
N ILE A 153 3.75 -5.51 13.48
CA ILE A 153 3.74 -6.50 14.57
C ILE A 153 4.08 -5.85 15.91
N HIS A 154 4.97 -4.84 15.91
CA HIS A 154 5.41 -4.15 17.12
C HIS A 154 5.33 -2.62 16.99
N ARG A 155 5.17 -1.93 18.12
CA ARG A 155 5.13 -0.47 18.22
C ARG A 155 6.41 0.01 18.91
N CYS A 156 7.26 0.73 18.18
CA CYS A 156 8.60 1.13 18.63
C CYS A 156 8.83 2.66 18.53
N GLY A 157 7.78 3.47 18.70
CA GLY A 157 7.87 4.94 18.79
C GLY A 157 7.72 5.71 17.47
N GLY A 158 7.43 5.02 16.36
CA GLY A 158 7.17 5.66 15.06
C GLY A 158 5.78 6.23 14.88
N ASP A 159 4.83 5.89 15.76
CA ASP A 159 3.39 6.15 15.60
C ASP A 159 3.04 7.63 15.45
N THR A 160 3.73 8.51 16.17
CA THR A 160 3.42 9.94 16.22
C THR A 160 4.38 10.80 15.39
N THR A 161 5.45 10.22 14.86
CA THR A 161 6.48 10.96 14.13
C THR A 161 6.02 11.18 12.68
N ASN A 162 5.79 12.43 12.28
CA ASN A 162 5.35 12.82 10.93
C ASN A 162 4.05 12.15 10.45
N GLY A 163 3.13 11.84 11.37
CA GLY A 163 1.90 11.09 11.05
C GLY A 163 2.12 9.59 10.86
N GLY A 164 3.26 9.06 11.30
CA GLY A 164 3.66 7.67 11.18
C GLY A 164 5.01 7.53 10.48
N THR A 165 5.96 6.85 11.11
CA THR A 165 7.28 6.56 10.55
C THR A 165 7.60 5.09 10.77
N LEU A 166 7.74 4.33 9.68
CA LEU A 166 8.04 2.91 9.77
C LEU A 166 9.53 2.66 10.06
N TYR A 167 9.77 1.84 11.07
CA TYR A 167 11.06 1.25 11.40
C TYR A 167 11.04 -0.25 11.07
N SER A 168 12.23 -0.86 10.88
CA SER A 168 12.30 -2.28 10.53
C SER A 168 11.75 -3.15 11.67
N GLU A 169 11.98 -2.71 12.91
CA GLU A 169 11.49 -3.27 14.17
C GLU A 169 9.96 -3.27 14.29
N ASN A 170 9.24 -2.51 13.47
CA ASN A 170 7.79 -2.62 13.43
C ASN A 170 7.33 -3.93 12.77
N LEU A 171 8.16 -4.57 11.93
CA LEU A 171 7.75 -5.64 11.02
C LEU A 171 8.13 -7.05 11.49
N TYR A 172 8.93 -7.19 12.55
CA TYR A 172 9.39 -8.48 13.08
C TYR A 172 9.70 -8.42 14.58
#